data_AF-A0A973P794-F1
#
_entry.id   AF-A0A973P794-F1
#
_cell.length_a   1.000
_cell.length_b   1.000
_cell.length_c   1.000
_cell.angle_alpha   90.00
_cell.angle_beta   90.00
_cell.angle_gamma   90.00
#
_symmetry.space_group_name_H-M   'P 1'
#
loop_
_entity.id
_entity.type
_entity.pdbx_description
1 polymer ?
#
loop_
_entity_poly.entity_id
_entity_poly.type
_entity_poly.pdbx_seq_one_letter_code
_entity_poly.pdbx_strand_id
1 'polypeptide(L)'
;MTTAALQTVLTVPERFRGPAGVANGGWLAGTMADALNGHRSAVEVTLHAPTPLETELRLEHVANTVTLSDGDKVLVEAFPVAEDLEAPDFVPFNEAARAEAGFPGWHGHAFPECFACGLREPGDGLRIFPGPVEGTGLVAAGWRVPIAVADEDGVPASVVGAALDCVTGWAHFAPGEYALLGRLAVQVHRKVY
;
A
#
# COMPACT_ATOMS: atom_id res chain seq x y z
N MET A 1 2.38 32.71 -16.54
CA MET A 1 1.15 32.07 -16.03
C MET A 1 1.58 31.21 -14.86
N THR A 2 1.20 31.58 -13.65
CA THR A 2 1.43 30.76 -12.45
C THR A 2 0.48 29.57 -12.52
N THR A 3 1.02 28.35 -12.58
CA THR A 3 0.22 27.13 -12.46
C THR A 3 -0.50 27.17 -11.12
N ALA A 4 -1.81 27.01 -11.10
CA ALA A 4 -2.57 26.94 -9.86
C ALA A 4 -2.18 25.65 -9.10
N ALA A 5 -1.83 25.81 -7.83
CA ALA A 5 -1.56 24.70 -6.91
C ALA A 5 -2.76 24.50 -5.99
N LEU A 6 -3.19 23.25 -5.81
CA LEU A 6 -4.17 22.88 -4.81
C LEU A 6 -3.43 22.33 -3.59
N GLN A 7 -3.61 22.95 -2.44
CA GLN A 7 -2.93 22.57 -1.20
C GLN A 7 -3.95 22.12 -0.16
N THR A 8 -3.69 20.97 0.45
CA THR A 8 -4.47 20.42 1.56
C THR A 8 -3.54 19.85 2.63
N VAL A 9 -4.13 19.35 3.71
CA VAL A 9 -3.43 18.65 4.79
C VAL A 9 -3.76 17.16 4.72
N LEU A 10 -2.75 16.32 4.89
CA LEU A 10 -2.89 14.89 5.08
C LEU A 10 -2.29 14.52 6.44
N THR A 11 -3.06 13.82 7.26
CA THR A 11 -2.57 13.17 8.47
C THR A 11 -2.75 11.67 8.29
N VAL A 12 -1.72 10.89 8.62
CA VAL A 12 -1.81 9.42 8.60
C VAL A 12 -2.09 8.91 10.01
N PRO A 13 -3.28 8.33 10.26
CA PRO A 13 -3.57 7.74 11.56
C PRO A 13 -2.60 6.61 11.94
N GLU A 14 -2.25 6.52 13.21
CA GLU A 14 -1.32 5.55 13.82
C GLU A 14 -1.66 4.10 13.45
N ARG A 15 -2.95 3.79 13.31
CA ARG A 15 -3.41 2.45 12.91
C ARG A 15 -2.88 2.02 11.53
N PHE A 16 -2.54 2.96 10.65
CA PHE A 16 -1.99 2.70 9.31
C PHE A 16 -0.45 2.65 9.29
N ARG A 17 0.20 2.39 10.43
CA ARG A 17 1.66 2.16 10.50
C ARG A 17 2.13 0.94 9.70
N GLY A 18 3.27 1.06 9.03
CA GLY A 18 4.02 -0.06 8.48
C GLY A 18 5.07 -0.50 9.52
N PRO A 19 6.30 0.07 9.46
CA PRO A 19 7.22 0.05 10.59
C PRO A 19 6.70 0.86 11.78
N ALA A 20 7.25 0.61 12.98
CA ALA A 20 6.91 1.39 14.17
C ALA A 20 7.20 2.89 13.95
N GLY A 21 6.18 3.73 14.18
CA GLY A 21 6.25 5.19 14.01
C GLY A 21 6.26 5.70 12.57
N VAL A 22 6.10 4.83 11.56
CA VAL A 22 6.17 5.19 10.15
C VAL A 22 4.93 4.72 9.41
N ALA A 23 4.34 5.59 8.57
CA ALA A 23 3.19 5.25 7.74
C ALA A 23 3.48 4.06 6.80
N ASN A 24 2.45 3.25 6.55
CA ASN A 24 2.52 2.14 5.60
C ASN A 24 2.72 2.66 4.16
N GLY A 25 3.70 2.08 3.45
CA GLY A 25 4.10 2.54 2.12
C GLY A 25 2.99 2.42 1.08
N GLY A 26 2.36 1.25 1.00
CA GLY A 26 1.19 1.03 0.14
C GLY A 26 0.00 1.94 0.47
N TRP A 27 -0.24 2.23 1.76
CA TRP A 27 -1.28 3.17 2.16
C TRP A 27 -1.04 4.55 1.59
N LEU A 28 0.21 5.04 1.69
CA LEU A 28 0.62 6.30 1.07
C LEU A 28 0.50 6.23 -0.46
N ALA A 29 0.97 5.15 -1.08
CA ALA A 29 0.88 5.00 -2.53
C ALA A 29 -0.56 5.07 -3.05
N GLY A 30 -1.49 4.39 -2.37
CA GLY A 30 -2.92 4.46 -2.69
C GLY A 30 -3.50 5.86 -2.52
N THR A 31 -3.21 6.53 -1.40
CA THR A 31 -3.66 7.91 -1.13
C THR A 31 -3.13 8.91 -2.17
N MET A 32 -1.84 8.84 -2.49
CA MET A 32 -1.19 9.76 -3.43
C MET A 32 -1.71 9.56 -4.86
N ALA A 33 -1.93 8.31 -5.27
CA ALA A 33 -2.50 8.00 -6.58
C ALA A 33 -3.95 8.50 -6.71
N ASP A 34 -4.77 8.32 -5.68
CA ASP A 34 -6.14 8.85 -5.65
C ASP A 34 -6.15 10.38 -5.74
N ALA A 35 -5.34 11.05 -4.91
CA ALA A 35 -5.22 12.50 -4.88
C ALA A 35 -4.75 13.11 -6.21
N LEU A 36 -3.92 12.38 -6.97
CA LEU A 36 -3.39 12.84 -8.25
C LEU A 36 -4.43 12.72 -9.38
N ASN A 37 -5.07 11.56 -9.55
CA ASN A 37 -5.91 11.33 -10.73
C ASN A 37 -7.17 10.50 -10.47
N GLY A 38 -7.53 10.19 -9.24
CA GLY A 38 -8.68 9.32 -8.92
C GLY A 38 -8.59 7.96 -9.64
N HIS A 39 -7.38 7.43 -9.78
CA HIS A 39 -7.04 6.16 -10.45
C HIS A 39 -7.37 6.06 -11.94
N ARG A 40 -7.51 7.18 -12.64
CA ARG A 40 -7.79 7.18 -14.09
C ARG A 40 -6.67 6.57 -14.94
N SER A 41 -5.44 6.61 -14.46
CA SER A 41 -4.27 6.00 -15.09
C SER A 41 -3.32 5.47 -14.03
N ALA A 42 -2.35 4.65 -14.43
CA ALA A 42 -1.25 4.25 -13.55
C ALA A 42 -0.50 5.49 -13.01
N VAL A 43 -0.08 5.39 -11.75
CA VAL A 43 0.66 6.41 -11.03
C VAL A 43 1.90 5.77 -10.42
N GLU A 44 3.07 6.34 -10.70
CA GLU A 44 4.28 6.02 -9.95
C GLU A 44 4.31 6.88 -8.69
N VAL A 45 4.46 6.24 -7.54
CA VAL A 45 4.64 6.90 -6.24
C VAL A 45 6.01 6.54 -5.69
N THR A 46 6.85 7.54 -5.43
CA THR A 46 8.17 7.37 -4.83
C THR A 46 8.17 7.89 -3.39
N LEU A 47 8.60 7.06 -2.45
CA LEU A 47 8.79 7.40 -1.04
C LEU A 47 10.26 7.71 -0.80
N HIS A 48 10.57 8.99 -0.59
CA HIS A 48 11.94 9.48 -0.41
C HIS A 48 12.45 9.34 1.02
N ALA A 49 11.55 9.32 2.00
CA ALA A 49 11.89 9.23 3.41
C ALA A 49 10.74 8.65 4.24
N PRO A 50 11.01 8.14 5.46
CA PRO A 50 9.95 7.74 6.38
C PRO A 50 8.95 8.87 6.62
N THR A 51 7.66 8.57 6.43
CA THR A 51 6.57 9.50 6.66
C THR A 51 6.01 9.33 8.08
N PRO A 52 5.97 10.40 8.88
CA PRO A 52 5.51 10.34 10.27
C PRO A 52 3.99 10.11 10.34
N LEU A 53 3.57 9.49 11.45
CA LEU A 53 2.17 9.29 11.81
C LEU A 53 1.67 10.47 12.65
N GLU A 54 0.35 10.66 12.71
CA GLU A 54 -0.32 11.66 13.58
C GLU A 54 0.25 13.09 13.46
N THR A 55 0.79 13.40 12.29
CA THR A 55 1.41 14.69 11.96
C THR A 55 0.70 15.29 10.75
N GLU A 56 0.36 16.58 10.82
CA GLU A 56 -0.21 17.30 9.68
C GLU A 56 0.87 17.54 8.61
N LEU A 57 0.72 16.87 7.48
CA LEU A 57 1.65 16.97 6.35
C LEU A 57 1.01 17.77 5.22
N ARG A 58 1.81 18.58 4.52
CA ARG A 58 1.33 19.37 3.39
C ARG A 58 1.28 18.50 2.15
N LEU A 59 0.08 18.33 1.61
CA LEU A 59 -0.17 17.69 0.33
C LEU A 59 -0.42 18.77 -0.73
N GLU A 60 0.42 18.81 -1.76
CA GLU A 60 0.34 19.81 -2.81
C GLU A 60 0.17 19.15 -4.17
N HIS A 61 -0.84 19.58 -4.92
CA HIS A 61 -1.08 19.15 -6.29
C HIS A 61 -0.75 20.30 -7.25
N VAL A 62 0.30 20.11 -8.05
CA VAL A 62 0.73 21.06 -9.09
C VAL A 62 0.79 20.36 -10.43
N ALA A 63 -0.03 20.80 -11.38
CA ALA A 63 -0.16 20.21 -12.71
C ALA A 63 -0.45 18.69 -12.67
N ASN A 64 0.55 17.85 -12.92
CA ASN A 64 0.44 16.39 -12.95
C ASN A 64 1.29 15.73 -11.86
N THR A 65 1.61 16.46 -10.79
CA THR A 65 2.41 15.95 -9.69
C THR A 65 1.70 16.22 -8.39
N VAL A 66 1.69 15.22 -7.50
CA VAL A 66 1.29 15.38 -6.10
C VAL A 66 2.50 15.12 -5.21
N THR A 67 2.79 16.04 -4.31
CA THR A 67 3.87 15.90 -3.32
C THR A 67 3.32 15.95 -1.90
N LEU A 68 3.89 15.13 -1.03
CA LEU A 68 3.64 15.14 0.41
C LEU A 68 4.92 15.59 1.11
N SER A 69 4.82 16.63 1.94
CA SER A 69 5.97 17.27 2.57
C SER A 69 5.77 17.53 4.06
N ASP A 70 6.87 17.46 4.80
CA ASP A 70 7.00 17.96 6.18
C ASP A 70 7.96 19.16 6.16
N GLY A 71 7.40 20.37 6.32
CA GLY A 71 8.13 21.59 6.03
C GLY A 71 8.68 21.59 4.60
N ASP A 72 9.99 21.81 4.45
CA ASP A 72 10.67 21.83 3.15
C ASP A 72 11.13 20.43 2.68
N LYS A 73 10.91 19.38 3.48
CA LYS A 73 11.32 18.02 3.15
C LYS A 73 10.20 17.30 2.41
N VAL A 74 10.43 16.99 1.14
CA VAL A 74 9.57 16.07 0.37
C VAL A 74 9.74 14.66 0.91
N LEU A 75 8.62 14.06 1.30
CA LEU A 75 8.54 12.69 1.82
C LEU A 75 8.08 11.72 0.73
N VAL A 76 7.08 12.12 -0.05
CA VAL A 76 6.47 11.30 -1.10
C VAL A 76 6.18 12.17 -2.32
N GLU A 77 6.42 11.63 -3.50
CA GLU A 77 6.08 12.25 -4.79
C GLU A 77 5.31 11.25 -5.65
N ALA A 78 4.31 11.74 -6.38
CA ALA A 78 3.51 10.94 -7.30
C ALA A 78 3.29 11.66 -8.63
N PHE A 79 3.40 10.92 -9.74
CA PHE A 79 3.16 11.44 -11.08
C PHE A 79 2.56 10.33 -11.99
N PRO A 80 1.80 10.70 -13.04
CA PRO A 80 1.19 9.70 -13.91
C PRO A 80 2.24 9.03 -14.78
N VAL A 81 2.06 7.74 -15.02
CA VAL A 81 2.88 6.96 -15.95
C VAL A 81 2.00 6.33 -17.02
N ALA A 82 2.58 6.09 -18.19
CA ALA A 82 1.92 5.40 -19.31
C ALA A 82 2.20 3.89 -19.31
N GLU A 83 2.72 3.37 -18.20
CA GLU A 83 3.04 1.96 -18.03
C GLU A 83 1.74 1.12 -18.04
N ASP A 84 1.77 0.03 -18.81
CA ASP A 84 0.73 -0.98 -18.79
C ASP A 84 1.17 -2.07 -17.80
N LEU A 85 0.46 -2.18 -16.68
CA LEU A 85 0.81 -3.10 -15.60
C LEU A 85 0.12 -4.44 -15.85
N GLU A 86 0.90 -5.47 -16.16
CA GLU A 86 0.39 -6.84 -16.30
C GLU A 86 0.25 -7.50 -14.93
N ALA A 87 -0.98 -7.87 -14.57
CA ALA A 87 -1.25 -8.59 -13.33
C ALA A 87 -0.87 -10.08 -13.47
N PRO A 88 -0.40 -10.74 -12.39
CA PRO A 88 -0.21 -12.18 -12.38
C PRO A 88 -1.52 -12.94 -12.63
N ASP A 89 -1.40 -14.21 -13.03
CA ASP A 89 -2.54 -15.11 -13.19
C ASP A 89 -3.41 -15.14 -11.92
N PHE A 90 -4.73 -15.16 -12.13
CA PHE A 90 -5.68 -15.16 -11.03
C PHE A 90 -5.62 -16.45 -10.21
N VAL A 91 -5.39 -16.32 -8.90
CA VAL A 91 -5.42 -17.43 -7.94
C VAL A 91 -6.80 -17.48 -7.25
N PRO A 92 -7.55 -18.59 -7.36
CA PRO A 92 -8.83 -18.75 -6.67
C PRO A 92 -8.70 -18.59 -5.15
N PHE A 93 -9.72 -17.99 -4.52
CA PHE A 93 -9.68 -17.66 -3.09
C PHE A 93 -9.35 -18.85 -2.18
N ASN A 94 -9.90 -20.04 -2.46
CA ASN A 94 -9.66 -21.24 -1.67
C ASN A 94 -8.19 -21.70 -1.74
N GLU A 95 -7.53 -21.50 -2.88
CA GLU A 95 -6.12 -21.81 -3.07
C GLU A 95 -5.24 -20.73 -2.42
N ALA A 96 -5.56 -19.46 -2.64
CA ALA A 96 -4.89 -18.34 -1.98
C ALA A 96 -4.97 -18.43 -0.44
N ALA A 97 -6.11 -18.87 0.10
CA ALA A 97 -6.29 -19.09 1.53
C ALA A 97 -5.48 -20.28 2.08
N ARG A 98 -5.22 -21.32 1.28
CA ARG A 98 -4.33 -22.42 1.69
C ARG A 98 -2.87 -21.98 1.69
N ALA A 99 -2.49 -21.14 0.72
CA ALA A 99 -1.14 -20.62 0.60
C ALA A 99 -0.69 -19.84 1.86
N GLU A 100 -1.63 -19.22 2.60
CA GLU A 100 -1.35 -18.50 3.86
C GLU A 100 -0.60 -19.35 4.91
N ALA A 101 -0.77 -20.68 4.91
CA ALA A 101 -0.04 -21.57 5.82
C ALA A 101 1.49 -21.54 5.58
N GLY A 102 1.91 -21.20 4.36
CA GLY A 102 3.31 -21.06 3.96
C GLY A 102 3.87 -19.65 4.11
N PHE A 103 3.14 -18.71 4.70
CA PHE A 103 3.61 -17.33 4.87
C PHE A 103 4.92 -17.29 5.68
N PRO A 104 6.03 -16.75 5.13
CA PRO A 104 7.32 -16.75 5.82
C PRO A 104 7.32 -15.93 7.13
N GLY A 105 6.46 -14.90 7.22
CA GLY A 105 6.35 -14.05 8.40
C GLY A 105 5.92 -14.77 9.69
N TRP A 106 5.39 -16.00 9.60
CA TRP A 106 5.15 -16.85 10.79
C TRP A 106 6.43 -17.18 11.56
N HIS A 107 7.57 -17.23 10.87
CA HIS A 107 8.86 -17.61 11.44
C HIS A 107 9.79 -16.42 11.70
N GLY A 108 9.35 -15.21 11.33
CA GLY A 108 10.11 -13.98 11.49
C GLY A 108 9.55 -12.87 10.61
N HIS A 109 8.98 -11.85 11.24
CA HIS A 109 8.45 -10.68 10.56
C HIS A 109 9.18 -9.42 11.04
N ALA A 110 9.87 -8.70 10.16
CA ALA A 110 10.65 -7.51 10.52
C ALA A 110 9.78 -6.38 11.11
N PHE A 111 8.55 -6.24 10.59
CA PHE A 111 7.56 -5.24 11.04
C PHE A 111 6.26 -5.91 11.52
N PRO A 112 6.25 -6.62 12.67
CA PRO A 112 5.11 -7.46 13.07
C PRO A 112 3.83 -6.66 13.32
N GLU A 113 3.95 -5.34 13.49
CA GLU A 113 2.83 -4.42 13.62
C GLU A 113 2.45 -3.73 12.29
N CYS A 114 2.90 -4.21 11.12
CA CYS A 114 2.51 -3.63 9.84
C CYS A 114 0.99 -3.70 9.63
N PHE A 115 0.39 -2.60 9.17
CA PHE A 115 -1.05 -2.50 8.90
C PHE A 115 -1.53 -3.57 7.92
N ALA A 116 -0.73 -3.93 6.91
CA ALA A 116 -1.14 -4.90 5.90
C ALA A 116 -0.82 -6.35 6.28
N CYS A 117 0.46 -6.68 6.46
CA CYS A 117 0.95 -8.06 6.65
C CYS A 117 1.35 -8.41 8.10
N GLY A 118 1.15 -7.49 9.04
CA GLY A 118 1.53 -7.68 10.43
C GLY A 118 0.69 -8.75 11.14
N LEU A 119 1.30 -9.35 12.17
CA LEU A 119 0.70 -10.35 13.06
C LEU A 119 -0.19 -9.67 14.13
N ARG A 120 -0.99 -8.68 13.72
CA ARG A 120 -1.90 -7.91 14.57
C ARG A 120 -3.09 -8.75 15.02
N GLU A 121 -3.80 -8.30 16.04
CA GLU A 121 -5.02 -8.95 16.54
C GLU A 121 -6.14 -9.02 15.49
N PRO A 122 -7.05 -10.01 15.53
CA PRO A 122 -8.14 -10.10 14.57
C PRO A 122 -9.01 -8.82 14.60
N GLY A 123 -9.26 -8.24 13.41
CA GLY A 123 -9.99 -6.99 13.28
C GLY A 123 -9.11 -5.72 13.31
N ASP A 124 -7.82 -5.85 13.61
CA ASP A 124 -6.82 -4.80 13.44
C ASP A 124 -5.88 -5.11 12.26
N GLY A 125 -5.63 -4.10 11.43
CA GLY A 125 -4.94 -4.25 10.16
C GLY A 125 -5.69 -5.10 9.14
N LEU A 126 -5.04 -5.39 8.02
CA LEU A 126 -5.56 -6.23 6.94
C LEU A 126 -5.24 -7.71 7.14
N ARG A 127 -4.18 -8.02 7.91
CA ARG A 127 -3.75 -9.39 8.21
C ARG A 127 -3.64 -10.27 6.96
N ILE A 128 -2.93 -9.76 5.95
CA ILE A 128 -2.69 -10.46 4.69
C ILE A 128 -1.39 -11.25 4.82
N PHE A 129 -1.48 -12.56 4.70
CA PHE A 129 -0.37 -13.49 4.95
C PHE A 129 0.01 -14.22 3.65
N PRO A 130 0.70 -13.57 2.69
CA PRO A 130 0.99 -14.15 1.38
C PRO A 130 1.96 -15.32 1.49
N GLY A 131 1.56 -16.49 1.02
CA GLY A 131 2.44 -17.66 0.93
C GLY A 131 2.48 -18.26 -0.46
N PRO A 132 3.38 -19.21 -0.71
CA PRO A 132 3.56 -19.83 -2.03
C PRO A 132 2.33 -20.67 -2.42
N VAL A 133 1.95 -20.57 -3.69
CA VAL A 133 0.88 -21.38 -4.30
C VAL A 133 1.49 -22.62 -4.95
N GLU A 134 1.08 -23.80 -4.48
CA GLU A 134 1.67 -25.09 -4.87
C GLU A 134 1.61 -25.33 -6.39
N GLY A 135 2.72 -25.79 -6.96
CA GLY A 135 2.80 -26.08 -8.40
C GLY A 135 2.90 -24.83 -9.30
N THR A 136 3.01 -23.65 -8.71
CA THR A 136 3.18 -22.38 -9.42
C THR A 136 4.43 -21.63 -8.93
N GLY A 137 4.73 -20.49 -9.56
CA GLY A 137 5.71 -19.51 -9.06
C GLY A 137 5.08 -18.33 -8.32
N LEU A 138 3.80 -18.40 -7.97
CA LEU A 138 3.05 -17.29 -7.38
C LEU A 138 3.06 -17.34 -5.85
N VAL A 139 2.91 -16.15 -5.26
CA VAL A 139 2.51 -16.00 -3.86
C VAL A 139 1.08 -15.44 -3.81
N ALA A 140 0.28 -15.91 -2.87
CA ALA A 140 -1.10 -15.45 -2.73
C ALA A 140 -1.57 -15.49 -1.26
N ALA A 141 -2.60 -14.70 -0.97
CA ALA A 141 -3.34 -14.72 0.28
C ALA A 141 -4.83 -14.50 0.00
N GLY A 142 -5.69 -15.14 0.78
CA GLY A 142 -7.12 -14.86 0.76
C GLY A 142 -7.40 -13.55 1.48
N TRP A 143 -7.53 -12.44 0.76
CA TRP A 143 -7.86 -11.16 1.39
C TRP A 143 -9.33 -11.14 1.84
N ARG A 144 -9.51 -11.17 3.17
CA ARG A 144 -10.80 -11.02 3.84
C ARG A 144 -10.86 -9.58 4.35
N VAL A 145 -11.55 -8.71 3.64
CA VAL A 145 -11.60 -7.28 3.95
C VAL A 145 -12.21 -7.07 5.35
N PRO A 146 -11.47 -6.48 6.32
CA PRO A 146 -12.03 -6.16 7.62
C PRO A 146 -13.10 -5.07 7.49
N ILE A 147 -14.22 -5.22 8.21
CA ILE A 147 -15.30 -4.21 8.19
C ILE A 147 -14.84 -2.81 8.62
N ALA A 148 -13.81 -2.73 9.47
CA ALA A 148 -13.26 -1.48 10.00
C ALA A 148 -12.41 -0.68 9.00
N VAL A 149 -12.25 -1.17 7.76
CA VAL A 149 -11.47 -0.52 6.69
C VAL A 149 -12.25 -0.38 5.38
N ALA A 150 -13.55 -0.69 5.40
CA ALA A 150 -14.47 -0.44 4.30
C ALA A 150 -15.53 0.57 4.76
N ASP A 151 -16.02 1.39 3.84
CA ASP A 151 -17.12 2.33 4.03
C ASP A 151 -18.27 2.03 3.05
N GLU A 152 -19.27 2.91 2.99
CA GLU A 152 -20.42 2.75 2.09
C GLU A 152 -20.03 2.78 0.60
N ASP A 153 -18.89 3.39 0.27
CA ASP A 153 -18.36 3.53 -1.08
C ASP A 153 -17.39 2.41 -1.50
N GLY A 154 -17.09 1.48 -0.57
CA GLY A 154 -16.24 0.32 -0.74
C GLY A 154 -14.95 0.40 0.09
N VAL A 155 -13.90 -0.25 -0.41
CA VAL A 155 -12.57 -0.19 0.22
C VAL A 155 -11.82 1.05 -0.30
N PRO A 156 -11.35 1.96 0.58
CA PRO A 156 -10.60 3.13 0.15
C PRO A 156 -9.32 2.77 -0.60
N ALA A 157 -8.94 3.64 -1.54
CA ALA A 157 -7.74 3.50 -2.35
C ALA A 157 -6.46 3.25 -1.54
N SER A 158 -6.33 3.94 -0.41
CA SER A 158 -5.23 3.79 0.54
C SER A 158 -5.16 2.37 1.11
N VAL A 159 -6.30 1.78 1.44
CA VAL A 159 -6.38 0.40 1.95
C VAL A 159 -6.09 -0.61 0.85
N VAL A 160 -6.56 -0.38 -0.39
CA VAL A 160 -6.20 -1.21 -1.56
C VAL A 160 -4.70 -1.14 -1.85
N GLY A 161 -4.09 0.05 -1.82
CA GLY A 161 -2.66 0.22 -2.00
C GLY A 161 -1.84 -0.52 -0.94
N ALA A 162 -2.26 -0.44 0.33
CA ALA A 162 -1.65 -1.20 1.43
C ALA A 162 -1.74 -2.73 1.21
N ALA A 163 -2.88 -3.21 0.70
CA ALA A 163 -3.08 -4.63 0.42
C ALA A 163 -2.15 -5.15 -0.69
N LEU A 164 -1.87 -4.33 -1.71
CA LEU A 164 -1.01 -4.70 -2.83
C LEU A 164 0.49 -4.63 -2.47
N ASP A 165 0.93 -3.58 -1.77
CA ASP A 165 2.34 -3.31 -1.48
C ASP A 165 3.04 -4.49 -0.78
N CYS A 166 2.53 -4.91 0.38
CA CYS A 166 3.23 -5.93 1.18
C CYS A 166 3.35 -7.28 0.46
N VAL A 167 2.40 -7.64 -0.39
CA VAL A 167 2.47 -8.88 -1.18
C VAL A 167 3.61 -8.81 -2.20
N THR A 168 3.88 -7.64 -2.79
CA THR A 168 5.02 -7.46 -3.68
C THR A 168 6.36 -7.68 -2.97
N GLY A 169 6.51 -7.23 -1.72
CA GLY A 169 7.69 -7.49 -0.92
C GLY A 169 7.89 -8.98 -0.63
N TRP A 170 6.85 -9.64 -0.11
CA TRP A 170 6.90 -11.07 0.23
C TRP A 170 7.11 -11.98 -0.98
N ALA A 171 6.75 -11.55 -2.19
CA ALA A 171 7.06 -12.27 -3.41
C ALA A 171 8.57 -12.34 -3.73
N HIS A 172 9.39 -11.44 -3.17
CA HIS A 172 10.81 -11.31 -3.47
C HIS A 172 11.73 -11.68 -2.31
N PHE A 173 11.24 -11.68 -1.07
CA PHE A 173 12.10 -11.90 0.11
C PHE A 173 12.39 -13.37 0.38
N ALA A 174 13.65 -13.68 0.62
CA ALA A 174 14.05 -14.89 1.31
C ALA A 174 13.77 -14.78 2.83
N PRO A 175 13.73 -15.91 3.57
CA PRO A 175 13.55 -15.87 5.03
C PRO A 175 14.57 -14.95 5.73
N GLY A 176 14.07 -13.97 6.48
CA GLY A 176 14.88 -12.99 7.21
C GLY A 176 15.24 -11.72 6.42
N GLU A 177 14.96 -11.67 5.12
CA GLU A 177 15.10 -10.46 4.33
C GLU A 177 13.93 -9.51 4.56
N TYR A 178 14.21 -8.22 4.45
CA TYR A 178 13.20 -7.17 4.45
C TYR A 178 13.70 -5.98 3.64
N ALA A 179 12.75 -5.25 3.09
CA ALA A 179 12.97 -3.94 2.50
C ALA A 179 11.80 -3.01 2.88
N LEU A 180 12.01 -1.71 2.69
CA LEU A 180 10.95 -0.72 2.74
C LEU A 180 10.58 -0.33 1.31
N LEU A 181 9.32 0.03 1.11
CA LEU A 181 8.87 0.52 -0.19
C LEU A 181 9.61 1.82 -0.54
N GLY A 182 10.38 1.79 -1.63
CA GLY A 182 10.98 2.99 -2.21
C GLY A 182 10.10 3.58 -3.32
N ARG A 183 9.47 2.73 -4.12
CA ARG A 183 8.65 3.13 -5.27
C ARG A 183 7.64 2.07 -5.65
N LEU A 184 6.42 2.49 -5.97
CA LEU A 184 5.35 1.63 -6.48
C LEU A 184 4.64 2.30 -7.66
N ALA A 185 4.47 1.56 -8.75
CA ALA A 185 3.48 1.91 -9.77
C ALA A 185 2.14 1.24 -9.39
N VAL A 186 1.08 2.02 -9.29
CA VAL A 186 -0.24 1.54 -8.88
C VAL A 186 -1.32 2.02 -9.86
N GLN A 187 -2.22 1.09 -10.20
CA GLN A 187 -3.44 1.38 -10.95
C GLN A 187 -4.60 0.61 -10.34
N VAL A 188 -5.72 1.29 -10.08
CA VAL A 188 -6.94 0.68 -9.58
C VAL A 188 -7.97 0.68 -10.71
N HIS A 189 -8.23 -0.50 -11.28
CA HIS A 189 -9.14 -0.63 -12.42
C HIS A 189 -10.62 -0.57 -12.04
N ARG A 190 -10.96 -0.96 -10.80
CA ARG A 190 -12.33 -0.99 -10.30
C ARG A 190 -12.36 -0.85 -8.78
N LYS A 191 -13.48 -0.35 -8.25
CA LYS A 191 -13.75 -0.35 -6.81
C LYS A 191 -13.78 -1.78 -6.26
N VAL A 192 -13.30 -1.94 -5.03
CA VAL A 192 -13.39 -3.18 -4.25
C VAL A 192 -14.52 -2.98 -3.24
N TYR A 193 -15.39 -3.99 -3.10
CA TYR A 193 -16.55 -4.00 -2.20
C TYR A 193 -16.49 -5.21 -1.28
#